data_AF-A0A812TW97-F1
#
_entry.id   AF-A0A812TW97-F1
#
_cell.length_a   1.000
_cell.length_b   1.000
_cell.length_c   1.000
_cell.angle_alpha   90.00
_cell.angle_beta   90.00
_cell.angle_gamma   90.00
#
_symmetry.space_group_name_H-M   'P 1'
#
loop_
_entity.id
_entity.type
_entity.pdbx_description
1 polymer ?
#
loop_
_entity_poly.entity_id
_entity_poly.type
_entity_poly.pdbx_seq_one_letter_code
_entity_poly.pdbx_strand_id
1 'polypeptide(L)'
;MHAVDTLVQTIGTSASNVSVGPSKRGLILDDFSGQTLKDMSGVFGLDMAGPDTAVMLSIVDQCFKRPGESSSNAALLDIITVESNGTGTETMRQKVVGGVTDQIAAQFNALAGGSMGQSISSDATVQMLLGTIQNFSMDAMMLPDSEVATEDPYRNMMLNETLRKFFVSSGACEDWELEGTSTYGIESFSIALEQFGTPRSPPHASCGQLVDCNSDPATEAACNSANSFMELKQGLRTVNTFKCKTFRDESGPCTLVNMTYSGDGAYQSDCFRSDGSLAEMEYDCTLADFTELVKGYSKQLDLAFERLDTVTPLVLEDIATKMRDLVETNVIDKIVWIADGVTCGFMGSSFFTFVDGMCFRGVFGFSAIAASYVACAVLTLLLVILQYLIWRFALDTYELNKQDNAGTPYTGVTVEGQPLTNTAKE
;
A
#
# COMPACT_ATOMS: atom_id res chain seq x y z
N MET A 1 64.08 58.61 2.26
CA MET A 1 62.96 59.46 1.79
C MET A 1 62.39 59.04 0.43
N HIS A 2 63.14 58.41 -0.49
CA HIS A 2 62.60 57.98 -1.80
C HIS A 2 61.75 56.70 -1.84
N ALA A 3 61.67 55.91 -0.76
CA ALA A 3 60.92 54.65 -0.73
C ALA A 3 59.48 54.77 -0.18
N VAL A 4 59.10 55.93 0.36
CA VAL A 4 57.77 56.16 0.97
C VAL A 4 56.78 56.74 -0.05
N ASP A 5 57.25 57.51 -1.05
CA ASP A 5 56.36 58.09 -2.08
C ASP A 5 55.79 57.05 -3.05
N THR A 6 56.51 55.96 -3.34
CA THR A 6 56.06 54.95 -4.31
C THR A 6 54.97 54.03 -3.78
N LEU A 7 54.85 53.88 -2.45
CA LEU A 7 53.83 53.02 -1.84
C LEU A 7 52.48 53.75 -1.70
N VAL A 8 52.48 55.08 -1.58
CA VAL A 8 51.25 55.88 -1.48
C VAL A 8 50.56 56.06 -2.84
N GLN A 9 51.32 56.08 -3.95
CA GLN A 9 50.75 56.22 -5.30
C GLN A 9 50.11 54.93 -5.86
N THR A 10 50.52 53.75 -5.39
CA THR A 10 50.04 52.47 -5.94
C THR A 10 48.73 51.99 -5.30
N ILE A 11 48.36 52.51 -4.12
CA ILE A 11 47.12 52.14 -3.42
C ILE A 11 45.97 53.12 -3.75
N GLY A 12 46.27 54.30 -4.31
CA GLY A 12 45.27 55.35 -4.56
C GLY A 12 44.47 55.23 -5.87
N THR A 13 44.84 54.36 -6.81
CA THR A 13 44.29 54.37 -8.18
C THR A 13 43.35 53.21 -8.52
N SER A 14 43.17 52.23 -7.64
CA SER A 14 42.28 51.07 -7.88
C SER A 14 40.88 51.19 -7.26
N ALA A 15 40.58 52.26 -6.50
CA ALA A 15 39.29 52.43 -5.82
C ALA A 15 38.32 53.44 -6.48
N SER A 16 38.71 54.11 -7.58
CA SER A 16 38.02 55.32 -8.04
C SER A 16 36.86 55.11 -9.03
N ASN A 17 36.63 53.90 -9.56
CA ASN A 17 35.75 53.73 -10.73
C ASN A 17 34.41 53.00 -10.50
N VAL A 18 33.94 52.84 -9.26
CA VAL A 18 32.55 52.37 -9.01
C VAL A 18 31.84 53.26 -7.99
N SER A 19 31.78 54.56 -8.28
CA SER A 19 30.91 55.53 -7.60
C SER A 19 29.49 55.48 -8.18
N VAL A 20 28.81 54.34 -8.03
CA VAL A 20 27.34 54.31 -8.17
C VAL A 20 26.79 54.53 -6.76
N GLY A 21 26.10 55.66 -6.57
CA GLY A 21 25.56 56.09 -5.28
C GLY A 21 24.72 54.99 -4.59
N PRO A 22 24.85 54.81 -3.27
CA PRO A 22 24.28 53.68 -2.54
C PRO A 22 22.75 53.60 -2.59
N SER A 23 22.05 54.72 -2.84
CA SER A 23 20.59 54.74 -3.04
C SER A 23 20.13 54.03 -4.32
N LYS A 24 20.99 53.92 -5.35
CA LYS A 24 20.64 53.22 -6.60
C LYS A 24 20.78 51.71 -6.52
N ARG A 25 21.56 51.17 -5.57
CA ARG A 25 21.76 49.71 -5.43
C ARG A 25 20.56 49.02 -4.79
N GLY A 26 19.83 49.71 -3.90
CA GLY A 26 18.57 49.20 -3.38
C GLY A 26 17.47 49.11 -4.45
N LEU A 27 17.45 50.04 -5.41
CA LEU A 27 16.51 50.01 -6.54
C LEU A 27 16.78 48.84 -7.50
N ILE A 28 18.03 48.39 -7.64
CA ILE A 28 18.38 47.26 -8.53
C ILE A 28 17.91 45.92 -7.94
N LEU A 29 17.90 45.79 -6.61
CA LEU A 29 17.38 44.58 -5.94
C LEU A 29 15.85 44.60 -5.79
N ASP A 30 15.22 45.78 -5.88
CA ASP A 30 13.76 45.94 -5.88
C ASP A 30 13.12 45.49 -7.22
N ASP A 31 13.90 45.54 -8.31
CA ASP A 31 13.51 45.06 -9.66
C ASP A 31 14.27 43.77 -10.03
N PHE A 32 14.32 42.83 -9.08
CA PHE A 32 14.95 41.54 -9.30
C PHE A 32 14.04 40.66 -10.17
N SER A 33 14.35 40.62 -11.47
CA SER A 33 13.69 39.76 -12.45
C SER A 33 14.61 38.61 -12.89
N GLY A 34 14.05 37.61 -13.55
CA GLY A 34 14.81 36.56 -14.21
C GLY A 34 15.82 37.14 -15.20
N GLN A 35 15.48 38.23 -15.90
CA GLN A 35 16.42 38.90 -16.80
C GLN A 35 17.62 39.47 -16.02
N THR A 36 17.39 40.09 -14.87
CA THR A 36 18.46 40.58 -13.99
C THR A 36 19.37 39.43 -13.54
N LEU A 37 18.80 38.28 -13.16
CA LEU A 37 19.57 37.09 -12.79
C LEU A 37 20.42 36.57 -13.96
N LYS A 38 19.87 36.56 -15.18
CA LYS A 38 20.58 36.16 -16.40
C LYS A 38 21.74 37.10 -16.74
N ASP A 39 21.55 38.40 -16.55
CA ASP A 39 22.60 39.39 -16.80
C ASP A 39 23.74 39.29 -15.76
N MET A 40 23.40 38.93 -14.51
CA MET A 40 24.38 38.70 -13.44
C MET A 40 25.12 37.35 -13.56
N SER A 41 24.52 36.36 -14.23
CA SER A 41 25.08 35.01 -14.32
C SER A 41 26.46 34.98 -14.96
N GLY A 42 26.69 35.84 -15.96
CA GLY A 42 27.98 35.97 -16.64
C GLY A 42 29.10 36.49 -15.73
N VAL A 43 28.76 37.29 -14.71
CA VAL A 43 29.71 37.79 -13.72
C VAL A 43 30.08 36.70 -12.70
N PHE A 44 29.12 35.85 -12.35
CA PHE A 44 29.32 34.77 -11.39
C PHE A 44 29.81 33.45 -12.02
N GLY A 45 29.92 33.38 -13.35
CA GLY A 45 30.28 32.16 -14.06
C GLY A 45 29.24 31.04 -13.93
N LEU A 46 27.97 31.41 -13.71
CA LEU A 46 26.87 30.44 -13.69
C LEU A 46 26.50 30.09 -15.12
N ASP A 47 26.60 28.79 -15.45
CA ASP A 47 26.13 28.28 -16.73
C ASP A 47 24.59 28.31 -16.75
N MET A 48 24.05 29.26 -17.50
CA MET A 48 22.62 29.44 -17.70
C MET A 48 22.13 28.76 -18.98
N ALA A 49 22.94 27.90 -19.62
CA ALA A 49 22.48 27.10 -20.74
C ALA A 49 21.79 25.83 -20.24
N GLY A 50 20.47 25.72 -20.45
CA GLY A 50 19.75 24.48 -20.18
C GLY A 50 18.28 24.67 -19.76
N PRO A 51 17.51 23.58 -19.67
CA PRO A 51 16.13 23.59 -19.19
C PRO A 51 16.02 24.00 -17.71
N ASP A 52 17.03 23.68 -16.90
CA ASP A 52 17.08 24.06 -15.47
C ASP A 52 17.10 25.59 -15.29
N THR A 53 17.72 26.31 -16.22
CA THR A 53 17.71 27.78 -16.24
C THR A 53 16.30 28.32 -16.43
N ALA A 54 15.51 27.73 -17.33
CA ALA A 54 14.16 28.19 -17.60
C ALA A 54 13.27 28.05 -16.34
N VAL A 55 13.45 26.97 -15.58
CA VAL A 55 12.77 26.76 -14.29
C VAL A 55 13.22 27.80 -13.27
N MET A 56 14.54 28.03 -13.13
CA MET A 56 15.07 29.02 -12.19
C MET A 56 14.58 30.44 -12.50
N LEU A 57 14.59 30.82 -13.79
CA LEU A 57 14.07 32.11 -14.24
C LEU A 57 12.57 32.26 -13.97
N SER A 58 11.79 31.20 -14.24
CA SER A 58 10.36 31.19 -13.98
C SER A 58 10.03 31.26 -12.48
N ILE A 59 10.81 30.60 -11.62
CA ILE A 59 10.71 30.74 -10.16
C ILE A 59 11.00 32.19 -9.75
N VAL A 60 12.04 32.82 -10.30
CA VAL A 60 12.34 34.22 -9.99
C VAL A 60 11.18 35.13 -10.41
N ASP A 61 10.74 35.02 -11.66
CA ASP A 61 9.71 35.90 -12.23
C ASP A 61 8.33 35.71 -11.60
N GLN A 62 8.00 34.52 -11.12
CA GLN A 62 6.70 34.23 -10.52
C GLN A 62 6.71 34.36 -9.00
N CYS A 63 7.81 34.01 -8.32
CA CYS A 63 7.86 34.02 -6.86
C CYS A 63 8.39 35.32 -6.23
N PHE A 64 9.14 36.14 -6.96
CA PHE A 64 9.79 37.34 -6.40
C PHE A 64 9.15 38.65 -6.87
N LYS A 65 7.93 38.60 -7.40
CA LYS A 65 7.15 39.81 -7.72
C LYS A 65 6.72 40.55 -6.45
N ARG A 66 6.74 41.88 -6.53
CA ARG A 66 6.36 42.75 -5.42
C ARG A 66 4.90 42.47 -5.00
N PRO A 67 4.62 42.32 -3.69
CA PRO A 67 3.24 42.14 -3.23
C PRO A 67 2.38 43.35 -3.61
N GLY A 68 1.31 43.10 -4.39
CA GLY A 68 0.39 44.15 -4.86
C GLY A 68 0.20 44.19 -6.39
N GLU A 69 1.11 43.61 -7.16
CA GLU A 69 0.92 43.38 -8.59
C GLU A 69 0.33 41.98 -8.81
N SER A 70 -0.84 41.93 -9.45
CA SER A 70 -1.76 40.80 -9.48
C SER A 70 -1.10 39.43 -9.81
N SER A 71 -1.27 38.48 -8.88
CA SER A 71 -0.91 37.03 -8.89
C SER A 71 0.39 36.59 -8.17
N SER A 72 0.73 37.17 -7.01
CA SER A 72 1.91 36.79 -6.20
C SER A 72 1.88 35.39 -5.54
N ASN A 73 0.93 34.51 -5.89
CA ASN A 73 0.76 33.18 -5.25
C ASN A 73 0.71 32.07 -6.30
N ALA A 74 1.62 32.09 -7.27
CA ALA A 74 1.81 30.92 -8.13
C ALA A 74 2.19 29.70 -7.28
N ALA A 75 1.60 28.55 -7.59
CA ALA A 75 1.95 27.28 -6.95
C ALA A 75 3.34 26.85 -7.45
N LEU A 76 4.28 26.63 -6.52
CA LEU A 76 5.67 26.34 -6.86
C LEU A 76 5.79 25.07 -7.72
N LEU A 77 4.94 24.08 -7.45
CA LEU A 77 4.94 22.80 -8.16
C LEU A 77 4.44 22.88 -9.60
N ASP A 78 3.75 23.96 -9.97
CA ASP A 78 3.36 24.22 -11.37
C ASP A 78 4.47 24.92 -12.16
N ILE A 79 5.40 25.58 -11.47
CA ILE A 79 6.54 26.27 -12.08
C ILE A 79 7.66 25.29 -12.40
N ILE A 80 7.85 24.28 -11.55
CA ILE A 80 8.90 23.26 -11.74
C ILE A 80 8.44 22.29 -12.82
N THR A 81 9.03 22.37 -14.00
CA THR A 81 8.83 21.40 -15.09
C THR A 81 9.91 20.32 -15.06
N VAL A 82 9.53 19.08 -15.29
CA VAL A 82 10.43 17.93 -15.40
C VAL A 82 10.24 17.30 -16.77
N GLU A 83 11.33 16.96 -17.45
CA GLU A 83 11.25 16.17 -18.69
C GLU A 83 10.73 14.76 -18.35
N SER A 84 9.62 14.37 -19.00
CA SER A 84 9.03 13.05 -18.92
C SER A 84 9.49 12.24 -20.14
N ASN A 85 9.92 10.98 -19.92
CA ASN A 85 10.60 10.11 -20.89
C ASN A 85 9.85 10.02 -22.24
N GLY A 86 10.09 10.97 -23.14
CA GLY A 86 9.57 10.99 -24.52
C GLY A 86 8.21 11.67 -24.73
N THR A 87 7.51 12.15 -23.70
CA THR A 87 6.16 12.76 -23.84
C THR A 87 6.13 14.29 -23.71
N GLY A 88 7.26 14.91 -23.36
CA GLY A 88 7.38 16.36 -23.21
C GLY A 88 7.71 16.79 -21.78
N THR A 89 7.60 18.10 -21.54
CA THR A 89 7.77 18.71 -20.22
C THR A 89 6.45 18.67 -19.45
N GLU A 90 6.43 17.99 -18.30
CA GLU A 90 5.28 17.94 -17.38
C GLU A 90 5.60 18.74 -16.11
N THR A 91 4.60 19.38 -15.49
CA THR A 91 4.84 20.05 -14.20
C THR A 91 5.06 19.02 -13.08
N MET A 92 5.82 19.37 -12.05
CA MET A 92 6.04 18.51 -10.90
C MET A 92 4.71 18.19 -10.20
N ARG A 93 3.75 19.13 -10.20
CA ARG A 93 2.37 18.89 -9.77
C ARG A 93 1.70 17.81 -10.60
N GLN A 94 1.76 17.88 -11.93
CA GLN A 94 1.19 16.86 -12.81
C GLN A 94 1.84 15.49 -12.61
N LYS A 95 3.17 15.44 -12.43
CA LYS A 95 3.91 14.19 -12.25
C LYS A 95 3.65 13.54 -10.88
N VAL A 96 3.60 14.32 -9.80
CA VAL A 96 3.39 13.82 -8.43
C VAL A 96 1.91 13.58 -8.16
N VAL A 97 1.05 14.56 -8.44
CA VAL A 97 -0.40 14.46 -8.18
C VAL A 97 -1.04 13.57 -9.24
N GLY A 98 -0.85 13.87 -10.53
CA GLY A 98 -1.43 13.08 -11.62
C GLY A 98 -0.89 11.66 -11.64
N GLY A 99 0.43 11.48 -11.58
CA GLY A 99 1.04 10.15 -11.59
C GLY A 99 0.56 9.23 -10.46
N VAL A 100 0.43 9.74 -9.23
CA VAL A 100 -0.07 8.95 -8.09
C VAL A 100 -1.58 8.76 -8.17
N THR A 101 -2.34 9.80 -8.49
CA THR A 101 -3.81 9.75 -8.60
C THR A 101 -4.25 8.81 -9.70
N ASP A 102 -3.63 8.89 -10.87
CA ASP A 102 -3.97 8.08 -12.04
C ASP A 102 -3.63 6.61 -11.81
N GLN A 103 -2.51 6.30 -11.15
CA GLN A 103 -2.17 4.92 -10.78
C GLN A 103 -3.17 4.34 -9.78
N ILE A 104 -3.53 5.09 -8.75
CA ILE A 104 -4.53 4.67 -7.76
C ILE A 104 -5.89 4.46 -8.45
N ALA A 105 -6.35 5.43 -9.24
CA ALA A 105 -7.60 5.35 -9.98
C ALA A 105 -7.62 4.17 -10.96
N ALA A 106 -6.50 3.90 -11.65
CA ALA A 106 -6.37 2.77 -12.55
C ALA A 106 -6.51 1.42 -11.83
N GLN A 107 -5.95 1.27 -10.62
CA GLN A 107 -6.11 0.05 -9.82
C GLN A 107 -7.57 -0.15 -9.37
N PHE A 108 -8.24 0.90 -8.90
CA PHE A 108 -9.66 0.83 -8.55
C PHE A 108 -10.55 0.55 -9.76
N ASN A 109 -10.27 1.15 -10.91
CA ASN A 109 -10.99 0.89 -12.15
C ASN A 109 -10.75 -0.55 -12.68
N ALA A 110 -9.55 -1.10 -12.49
CA ALA A 110 -9.26 -2.49 -12.84
C ALA A 110 -10.03 -3.47 -11.94
N LEU A 111 -10.14 -3.18 -10.65
CA LEU A 111 -10.98 -3.96 -9.71
C LEU A 111 -12.46 -3.86 -10.07
N ALA A 112 -12.93 -2.68 -10.49
CA ALA A 112 -14.29 -2.49 -11.01
C ALA A 112 -14.51 -3.07 -12.42
N GLY A 113 -13.45 -3.44 -13.14
CA GLY A 113 -13.55 -4.06 -14.47
C GLY A 113 -13.44 -5.59 -14.45
N GLY A 114 -12.95 -6.17 -13.35
CA GLY A 114 -12.68 -7.59 -13.22
C GLY A 114 -13.95 -8.41 -13.02
N SER A 115 -14.44 -9.03 -14.10
CA SER A 115 -15.39 -10.16 -14.10
C SER A 115 -16.57 -10.08 -13.10
N MET A 116 -17.22 -8.93 -12.98
CA MET A 116 -18.48 -8.78 -12.21
C MET A 116 -19.69 -9.49 -12.83
N GLY A 117 -19.51 -10.20 -13.96
CA GLY A 117 -20.63 -10.74 -14.76
C GLY A 117 -20.76 -12.26 -14.76
N GLN A 118 -19.84 -13.02 -14.15
CA GLN A 118 -19.96 -14.48 -14.13
C GLN A 118 -20.53 -14.92 -12.78
N SER A 119 -21.81 -15.27 -12.81
CA SER A 119 -22.49 -15.91 -11.70
C SER A 119 -22.06 -17.38 -11.61
N ILE A 120 -21.59 -17.80 -10.44
CA ILE A 120 -21.18 -19.18 -10.16
C ILE A 120 -22.38 -20.11 -10.26
N SER A 121 -23.56 -19.66 -9.84
CA SER A 121 -24.80 -20.44 -10.00
C SER A 121 -25.15 -20.67 -11.48
N SER A 122 -24.73 -19.80 -12.39
CA SER A 122 -24.93 -20.00 -13.83
C SER A 122 -23.87 -20.86 -14.53
N ASP A 123 -22.80 -21.27 -13.84
CA ASP A 123 -21.74 -22.08 -14.44
C ASP A 123 -22.22 -23.49 -14.79
N ALA A 124 -21.94 -23.93 -16.01
CA ALA A 124 -22.41 -25.22 -16.52
C ALA A 124 -21.84 -26.42 -15.74
N THR A 125 -20.63 -26.30 -15.19
CA THR A 125 -19.99 -27.34 -14.39
C THR A 125 -20.64 -27.44 -13.02
N VAL A 126 -20.96 -26.28 -12.42
CA VAL A 126 -21.70 -26.21 -11.16
C VAL A 126 -23.10 -26.81 -11.31
N GLN A 127 -23.82 -26.44 -12.36
CA GLN A 127 -25.14 -27.02 -12.66
C GLN A 127 -25.07 -28.53 -12.91
N MET A 128 -24.03 -29.02 -13.58
CA MET A 128 -23.80 -30.47 -13.75
C MET A 128 -23.55 -31.18 -12.41
N LEU A 129 -22.75 -30.59 -11.52
CA LEU A 129 -22.51 -31.12 -10.18
C LEU A 129 -23.80 -31.14 -9.35
N LEU A 130 -24.55 -30.04 -9.35
CA LEU A 130 -25.83 -29.92 -8.63
C LEU A 130 -26.85 -30.95 -9.13
N GLY A 131 -26.95 -31.14 -10.45
CA GLY A 131 -27.79 -32.15 -11.06
C GLY A 131 -27.35 -33.57 -10.71
N THR A 132 -26.04 -33.82 -10.60
CA THR A 132 -25.50 -35.12 -10.16
C THR A 132 -25.89 -35.42 -8.72
N ILE A 133 -25.76 -34.43 -7.81
CA ILE A 133 -26.14 -34.58 -6.39
C ILE A 133 -27.66 -34.77 -6.24
N GLN A 134 -28.46 -34.04 -7.02
CA GLN A 134 -29.92 -34.12 -6.94
C GLN A 134 -30.47 -35.48 -7.38
N ASN A 135 -29.88 -36.05 -8.42
CA ASN A 135 -30.24 -37.38 -8.93
C ASN A 135 -29.54 -38.51 -8.17
N PHE A 136 -28.72 -38.18 -7.17
CA PHE A 136 -27.97 -39.15 -6.39
C PHE A 136 -28.90 -39.82 -5.37
N SER A 137 -28.90 -41.16 -5.34
CA SER A 137 -29.58 -41.92 -4.29
C SER A 137 -28.53 -42.67 -3.47
N MET A 138 -28.33 -42.21 -2.23
CA MET A 138 -27.29 -42.77 -1.35
C MET A 138 -27.53 -44.24 -1.02
N ASP A 139 -28.79 -44.64 -0.87
CA ASP A 139 -29.19 -46.04 -0.69
C ASP A 139 -28.80 -46.90 -1.90
N ALA A 140 -28.92 -46.36 -3.11
CA ALA A 140 -28.59 -47.06 -4.33
C ALA A 140 -27.06 -47.15 -4.56
N MET A 141 -26.27 -46.27 -3.94
CA MET A 141 -24.81 -46.30 -3.92
C MET A 141 -24.22 -47.15 -2.79
N MET A 142 -25.04 -47.59 -1.85
CA MET A 142 -24.60 -48.43 -0.75
C MET A 142 -24.41 -49.86 -1.25
N LEU A 143 -23.22 -50.13 -1.78
CA LEU A 143 -22.77 -51.43 -2.24
C LEU A 143 -21.99 -52.12 -1.11
N PRO A 144 -22.12 -53.45 -0.95
CA PRO A 144 -21.29 -54.17 0.00
C PRO A 144 -19.84 -54.19 -0.45
N ASP A 145 -18.95 -54.20 0.53
CA ASP A 145 -17.54 -54.48 0.27
C ASP A 145 -17.38 -55.90 -0.30
N SER A 146 -16.48 -56.05 -1.26
CA SER A 146 -16.08 -57.32 -1.83
C SER A 146 -15.61 -58.34 -0.78
N GLU A 147 -15.03 -57.89 0.34
CA GLU A 147 -14.57 -58.77 1.43
C GLU A 147 -15.74 -59.49 2.13
N VAL A 148 -16.90 -58.83 2.26
CA VAL A 148 -18.11 -59.39 2.89
C VAL A 148 -18.59 -60.65 2.15
N ALA A 149 -18.24 -60.82 0.87
CA ALA A 149 -18.58 -62.02 0.09
C ALA A 149 -17.87 -63.29 0.58
N THR A 150 -16.81 -63.13 1.36
CA THR A 150 -15.98 -64.24 1.85
C THR A 150 -16.27 -64.57 3.32
N GLU A 151 -17.01 -63.70 4.01
CA GLU A 151 -17.35 -63.84 5.42
C GLU A 151 -18.56 -64.75 5.63
N ASP A 152 -18.57 -65.50 6.72
CA ASP A 152 -19.79 -66.18 7.19
C ASP A 152 -20.72 -65.14 7.85
N PRO A 153 -22.05 -65.17 7.60
CA PRO A 153 -22.79 -66.23 6.92
C PRO A 153 -22.96 -66.04 5.40
N TYR A 154 -22.37 -65.02 4.78
CA TYR A 154 -22.70 -64.63 3.39
C TYR A 154 -22.00 -65.45 2.31
N ARG A 155 -20.86 -66.08 2.64
CA ARG A 155 -20.01 -66.81 1.69
C ARG A 155 -20.73 -67.83 0.82
N ASN A 156 -21.70 -68.57 1.38
CA ASN A 156 -22.36 -69.64 0.62
C ASN A 156 -23.31 -69.10 -0.46
N MET A 157 -23.64 -67.81 -0.46
CA MET A 157 -24.41 -67.20 -1.55
C MET A 157 -23.67 -67.29 -2.90
N MET A 158 -22.34 -67.35 -2.86
CA MET A 158 -21.48 -67.52 -4.04
C MET A 158 -21.57 -68.90 -4.69
N LEU A 159 -22.16 -69.90 -4.01
CA LEU A 159 -22.36 -71.25 -4.54
C LEU A 159 -23.42 -71.31 -5.64
N ASN A 160 -24.29 -70.31 -5.75
CA ASN A 160 -25.35 -70.25 -6.74
C ASN A 160 -25.15 -69.07 -7.70
N GLU A 161 -25.13 -69.33 -9.02
CA GLU A 161 -24.85 -68.28 -10.01
C GLU A 161 -25.93 -67.19 -10.11
N THR A 162 -27.20 -67.52 -9.81
CA THR A 162 -28.31 -66.57 -9.82
C THR A 162 -28.20 -65.62 -8.64
N LEU A 163 -28.03 -66.15 -7.43
CA LEU A 163 -27.93 -65.35 -6.20
C LEU A 163 -26.61 -64.57 -6.13
N ARG A 164 -25.51 -65.11 -6.69
CA ARG A 164 -24.20 -64.44 -6.75
C ARG A 164 -24.27 -63.03 -7.36
N LYS A 165 -25.10 -62.81 -8.38
CA LYS A 165 -25.22 -61.49 -9.04
C LYS A 165 -25.81 -60.42 -8.13
N PHE A 166 -26.62 -60.84 -7.14
CA PHE A 166 -27.20 -59.94 -6.16
C PHE A 166 -26.26 -59.65 -4.99
N PHE A 167 -25.05 -60.23 -4.95
CA PHE A 167 -24.07 -59.78 -3.97
C PHE A 167 -23.77 -58.29 -4.18
N VAL A 168 -23.59 -57.83 -5.42
CA VAL A 168 -23.39 -56.41 -5.73
C VAL A 168 -24.69 -55.60 -5.79
N SER A 169 -25.80 -56.11 -5.26
CA SER A 169 -27.06 -55.33 -5.22
C SER A 169 -26.91 -54.12 -4.29
N SER A 170 -27.65 -53.06 -4.59
CA SER A 170 -27.65 -51.84 -3.79
C SER A 170 -28.51 -51.95 -2.52
N GLY A 171 -28.44 -50.95 -1.65
CA GLY A 171 -29.36 -50.79 -0.53
C GLY A 171 -30.74 -50.25 -0.92
N ALA A 172 -30.94 -49.82 -2.18
CA ALA A 172 -32.21 -49.28 -2.68
C ALA A 172 -33.24 -50.39 -2.96
N CYS A 173 -34.52 -50.02 -2.99
CA CYS A 173 -35.59 -50.96 -3.31
C CYS A 173 -35.60 -51.28 -4.81
N GLU A 174 -35.60 -50.23 -5.62
CA GLU A 174 -35.61 -50.29 -7.08
C GLU A 174 -34.21 -50.52 -7.64
N ASP A 175 -34.14 -51.10 -8.83
CA ASP A 175 -32.90 -51.20 -9.61
C ASP A 175 -32.45 -49.79 -10.04
N TRP A 176 -31.14 -49.55 -10.05
CA TRP A 176 -30.58 -48.26 -10.47
C TRP A 176 -29.55 -48.46 -11.58
N GLU A 177 -29.56 -47.55 -12.56
CA GLU A 177 -28.55 -47.48 -13.60
C GLU A 177 -27.71 -46.21 -13.46
N LEU A 178 -26.39 -46.40 -13.35
CA LEU A 178 -25.42 -45.31 -13.36
C LEU A 178 -24.40 -45.57 -14.47
N GLU A 179 -24.28 -44.62 -15.41
CA GLU A 179 -23.32 -44.68 -16.53
C GLU A 179 -23.41 -45.98 -17.36
N GLY A 180 -24.62 -46.51 -17.57
CA GLY A 180 -24.84 -47.74 -18.33
C GLY A 180 -24.59 -49.03 -17.53
N THR A 181 -24.23 -48.93 -16.25
CA THR A 181 -24.13 -50.07 -15.34
C THR A 181 -25.38 -50.17 -14.49
N SER A 182 -26.19 -51.20 -14.75
CA SER A 182 -27.36 -51.52 -13.93
C SER A 182 -26.95 -52.29 -12.68
N THR A 183 -27.37 -51.77 -11.53
CA THR A 183 -27.21 -52.36 -10.21
C THR A 183 -28.59 -52.78 -9.71
N TYR A 184 -28.73 -54.05 -9.33
CA TYR A 184 -30.00 -54.58 -8.83
C TYR A 184 -30.34 -54.01 -7.45
N GLY A 185 -31.60 -53.68 -7.24
CA GLY A 185 -32.18 -53.31 -5.96
C GLY A 185 -32.63 -54.53 -5.15
N ILE A 186 -33.16 -54.24 -3.96
CA ILE A 186 -33.65 -55.23 -3.01
C ILE A 186 -34.90 -55.96 -3.52
N GLU A 187 -35.75 -55.31 -4.31
CA GLU A 187 -36.96 -55.95 -4.86
C GLU A 187 -36.61 -57.02 -5.89
N SER A 188 -35.72 -56.70 -6.84
CA SER A 188 -35.19 -57.66 -7.80
C SER A 188 -34.47 -58.83 -7.11
N PHE A 189 -33.73 -58.55 -6.03
CA PHE A 189 -33.13 -59.60 -5.22
C PHE A 189 -34.18 -60.49 -4.54
N SER A 190 -35.23 -59.89 -3.98
CA SER A 190 -36.34 -60.63 -3.35
C SER A 190 -37.04 -61.55 -4.36
N ILE A 191 -37.36 -61.06 -5.56
CA ILE A 191 -37.98 -61.84 -6.65
C ILE A 191 -37.08 -63.03 -7.04
N ALA A 192 -35.76 -62.84 -7.10
CA ALA A 192 -34.84 -63.94 -7.38
C ALA A 192 -34.80 -64.97 -6.23
N LEU A 193 -34.93 -64.52 -4.98
CA LEU A 193 -34.91 -65.35 -3.80
C LEU A 193 -36.17 -66.24 -3.68
N GLU A 194 -37.33 -65.77 -4.16
CA GLU A 194 -38.59 -66.55 -4.24
C GLU A 194 -38.47 -67.84 -5.07
N GLN A 195 -37.48 -67.94 -5.96
CA GLN A 195 -37.23 -69.18 -6.72
C GLN A 195 -36.65 -70.30 -5.86
N PHE A 196 -36.13 -69.98 -4.67
CA PHE A 196 -35.42 -70.90 -3.78
C PHE A 196 -36.23 -71.28 -2.53
N GLY A 197 -37.43 -70.74 -2.36
CA GLY A 197 -38.24 -70.96 -1.17
C GLY A 197 -39.64 -70.35 -1.25
N THR A 198 -40.36 -70.36 -0.14
CA THR A 198 -41.66 -69.70 -0.02
C THR A 198 -41.52 -68.37 0.72
N PRO A 199 -42.11 -67.25 0.26
CA PRO A 199 -42.06 -65.98 0.98
C PRO A 199 -42.51 -66.13 2.44
N ARG A 200 -41.71 -65.63 3.38
CA ARG A 200 -42.01 -65.65 4.81
C ARG A 200 -43.17 -64.70 5.13
N SER A 201 -44.12 -65.14 5.97
CA SER A 201 -45.25 -64.32 6.42
C SER A 201 -45.12 -63.98 7.91
N PRO A 202 -45.37 -62.72 8.33
CA PRO A 202 -45.79 -61.57 7.52
C PRO A 202 -44.63 -60.97 6.68
N PRO A 203 -44.93 -60.23 5.59
CA PRO A 203 -43.91 -59.51 4.85
C PRO A 203 -43.21 -58.50 5.76
N HIS A 204 -41.91 -58.29 5.53
CA HIS A 204 -41.16 -57.30 6.30
C HIS A 204 -41.66 -55.88 5.97
N ALA A 205 -41.49 -54.93 6.88
CA ALA A 205 -41.93 -53.55 6.69
C ALA A 205 -41.15 -52.79 5.59
N SER A 206 -40.03 -53.35 5.13
CA SER A 206 -39.22 -52.84 4.02
C SER A 206 -39.54 -53.56 2.70
N CYS A 207 -39.07 -53.03 1.57
CA CYS A 207 -39.17 -53.66 0.25
C CYS A 207 -38.45 -55.01 0.06
N GLY A 208 -37.75 -55.50 1.09
CA GLY A 208 -37.10 -56.81 1.07
C GLY A 208 -38.01 -57.89 1.61
N GLN A 209 -38.06 -59.04 0.94
CA GLN A 209 -38.83 -60.21 1.36
C GLN A 209 -37.87 -61.38 1.62
N LEU A 210 -37.95 -61.95 2.83
CA LEU A 210 -37.26 -63.19 3.18
C LEU A 210 -38.06 -64.40 2.70
N VAL A 211 -37.40 -65.52 2.46
CA VAL A 211 -38.04 -66.78 2.08
C VAL A 211 -37.70 -67.89 3.07
N ASP A 212 -38.60 -68.85 3.24
CA ASP A 212 -38.29 -70.11 3.89
C ASP A 212 -37.72 -71.06 2.83
N CYS A 213 -36.43 -71.33 2.91
CA CYS A 213 -35.66 -72.05 1.90
C CYS A 213 -36.17 -73.48 1.72
N ASN A 214 -36.25 -73.91 0.45
CA ASN A 214 -36.55 -75.31 0.13
C ASN A 214 -35.44 -76.21 0.66
N SER A 215 -35.80 -77.41 1.13
CA SER A 215 -34.87 -78.41 1.67
C SER A 215 -34.07 -79.16 0.58
N ASP A 216 -33.73 -78.48 -0.51
CA ASP A 216 -32.81 -78.99 -1.54
C ASP A 216 -31.36 -78.74 -1.08
N PRO A 217 -30.58 -79.79 -0.76
CA PRO A 217 -29.23 -79.64 -0.22
C PRO A 217 -28.28 -78.86 -1.12
N ALA A 218 -28.54 -78.83 -2.43
CA ALA A 218 -27.69 -78.12 -3.39
C ALA A 218 -27.86 -76.59 -3.32
N THR A 219 -29.02 -76.10 -2.88
CA THR A 219 -29.37 -74.67 -2.90
C THR A 219 -29.69 -74.10 -1.52
N GLU A 220 -29.98 -74.95 -0.53
CA GLU A 220 -30.32 -74.57 0.84
C GLU A 220 -29.26 -73.67 1.48
N ALA A 221 -27.97 -74.00 1.35
CA ALA A 221 -26.89 -73.20 1.93
C ALA A 221 -26.80 -71.80 1.30
N ALA A 222 -26.97 -71.69 -0.02
CA ALA A 222 -26.95 -70.41 -0.73
C ALA A 222 -28.18 -69.56 -0.40
N CYS A 223 -29.36 -70.19 -0.29
CA CYS A 223 -30.60 -69.54 0.09
C CYS A 223 -30.55 -69.00 1.53
N ASN A 224 -30.04 -69.78 2.48
CA ASN A 224 -29.88 -69.33 3.87
C ASN A 224 -28.89 -68.16 4.00
N SER A 225 -27.79 -68.20 3.25
CA SER A 225 -26.85 -67.07 3.17
C SER A 225 -27.48 -65.83 2.52
N ALA A 226 -28.28 -66.00 1.47
CA ALA A 226 -29.00 -64.91 0.81
C ALA A 226 -30.06 -64.27 1.73
N ASN A 227 -30.79 -65.07 2.50
CA ASN A 227 -31.69 -64.57 3.55
C ASN A 227 -30.93 -63.77 4.61
N SER A 228 -29.77 -64.26 5.06
CA SER A 228 -28.95 -63.55 6.05
C SER A 228 -28.45 -62.20 5.49
N PHE A 229 -28.05 -62.17 4.22
CA PHE A 229 -27.64 -60.94 3.54
C PHE A 229 -28.81 -59.96 3.34
N MET A 230 -29.99 -60.48 3.01
CA MET A 230 -31.22 -59.70 2.93
C MET A 230 -31.59 -59.10 4.29
N GLU A 231 -31.49 -59.87 5.38
CA GLU A 231 -31.74 -59.40 6.74
C GLU A 231 -30.78 -58.28 7.15
N LEU A 232 -29.49 -58.38 6.79
CA LEU A 232 -28.53 -57.29 6.99
C LEU A 232 -28.98 -56.01 6.27
N LYS A 233 -29.41 -56.10 5.00
CA LYS A 233 -29.89 -54.94 4.23
C LYS A 233 -31.15 -54.33 4.83
N GLN A 234 -32.10 -55.16 5.26
CA GLN A 234 -33.31 -54.71 5.95
C GLN A 234 -32.97 -54.03 7.28
N GLY A 235 -32.01 -54.59 8.01
CA GLY A 235 -31.45 -54.00 9.22
C GLY A 235 -30.90 -52.61 8.95
N LEU A 236 -29.99 -52.46 7.99
CA LEU A 236 -29.38 -51.17 7.62
C LEU A 236 -30.42 -50.09 7.26
N ARG A 237 -31.55 -50.47 6.65
CA ARG A 237 -32.62 -49.51 6.30
C ARG A 237 -33.43 -49.04 7.51
N THR A 238 -33.52 -49.84 8.56
CA THR A 238 -34.40 -49.59 9.72
C THR A 238 -33.66 -49.05 10.93
N VAL A 239 -32.34 -49.23 11.01
CA VAL A 239 -31.54 -48.75 12.13
C VAL A 239 -31.23 -47.26 12.03
N ASN A 240 -31.29 -46.57 13.17
CA ASN A 240 -30.86 -45.17 13.33
C ASN A 240 -29.34 -45.09 13.57
N THR A 241 -28.54 -45.68 12.69
CA THR A 241 -27.07 -45.70 12.85
C THR A 241 -26.35 -44.65 12.03
N PHE A 242 -27.05 -43.96 11.12
CA PHE A 242 -26.43 -42.94 10.28
C PHE A 242 -26.29 -41.64 11.06
N LYS A 243 -25.13 -41.01 10.93
CA LYS A 243 -24.86 -39.69 11.52
C LYS A 243 -25.19 -38.62 10.49
N CYS A 244 -26.36 -38.01 10.65
CA CYS A 244 -26.76 -36.85 9.87
C CYS A 244 -26.19 -35.58 10.50
N LYS A 245 -25.86 -34.60 9.66
CA LYS A 245 -25.39 -33.29 10.09
C LYS A 245 -26.34 -32.21 9.57
N THR A 246 -26.59 -31.22 10.41
CA THR A 246 -27.35 -30.02 10.05
C THR A 246 -26.72 -28.79 10.71
N PHE A 247 -27.08 -27.60 10.26
CA PHE A 247 -26.63 -26.38 10.93
C PHE A 247 -27.48 -26.12 12.18
N ARG A 248 -26.96 -25.33 13.10
CA ARG A 248 -27.66 -24.89 14.31
C ARG A 248 -27.50 -23.38 14.45
N ASP A 249 -28.62 -22.70 14.63
CA ASP A 249 -28.68 -21.29 15.01
C ASP A 249 -28.93 -21.15 16.53
N GLU A 250 -29.22 -19.95 17.01
CA GLU A 250 -29.54 -19.70 18.42
C GLU A 250 -30.90 -20.28 18.85
N SER A 251 -31.79 -20.54 17.89
CA SER A 251 -33.15 -21.04 18.09
C SER A 251 -33.27 -22.57 18.00
N GLY A 252 -32.32 -23.25 17.34
CA GLY A 252 -32.31 -24.71 17.20
C GLY A 252 -31.67 -25.20 15.89
N PRO A 253 -32.06 -26.39 15.40
CA PRO A 253 -31.61 -26.87 14.10
C PRO A 253 -32.10 -25.94 12.99
N CYS A 254 -31.19 -25.57 12.09
CA CYS A 254 -31.43 -24.65 11.00
C CYS A 254 -31.01 -25.29 9.67
N THR A 255 -31.82 -25.08 8.63
CA THR A 255 -31.55 -25.59 7.28
C THR A 255 -31.58 -24.47 6.26
N LEU A 256 -30.60 -24.45 5.36
CA LEU A 256 -30.50 -23.46 4.28
C LEU A 256 -31.59 -23.61 3.21
N VAL A 257 -32.43 -24.65 3.26
CA VAL A 257 -33.46 -24.96 2.26
C VAL A 257 -34.50 -23.83 2.11
N ASN A 258 -34.70 -23.05 3.16
CA ASN A 258 -35.63 -21.91 3.21
C ASN A 258 -34.89 -20.56 3.28
N MET A 259 -33.63 -20.52 2.84
CA MET A 259 -32.87 -19.28 2.77
C MET A 259 -33.50 -18.37 1.72
N THR A 260 -33.84 -17.13 2.11
CA THR A 260 -34.48 -16.15 1.21
C THR A 260 -33.81 -14.80 1.34
N TYR A 261 -33.55 -14.14 0.21
CA TYR A 261 -33.00 -12.80 0.18
C TYR A 261 -34.00 -11.77 0.72
N SER A 262 -33.59 -10.97 1.70
CA SER A 262 -34.44 -9.94 2.32
C SER A 262 -34.17 -8.51 1.82
N GLY A 263 -33.22 -8.31 0.90
CA GLY A 263 -32.72 -6.99 0.52
C GLY A 263 -31.46 -6.58 1.29
N ASP A 264 -30.74 -5.57 0.80
CA ASP A 264 -29.53 -4.98 1.41
C ASP A 264 -28.40 -5.98 1.73
N GLY A 265 -28.28 -7.05 0.94
CA GLY A 265 -27.27 -8.10 1.18
C GLY A 265 -27.60 -9.04 2.35
N ALA A 266 -28.76 -8.88 3.01
CA ALA A 266 -29.20 -9.72 4.10
C ALA A 266 -30.04 -10.91 3.61
N TYR A 267 -29.89 -12.05 4.30
CA TYR A 267 -30.62 -13.28 4.04
C TYR A 267 -31.34 -13.72 5.31
N GLN A 268 -32.57 -14.21 5.16
CA GLN A 268 -33.31 -14.87 6.24
C GLN A 268 -33.05 -16.37 6.19
N SER A 269 -33.08 -17.02 7.36
CA SER A 269 -32.82 -18.47 7.52
C SER A 269 -31.46 -18.90 7.00
N ASP A 270 -30.44 -18.06 7.19
CA ASP A 270 -29.09 -18.30 6.67
C ASP A 270 -28.19 -19.11 7.63
N CYS A 271 -28.76 -19.52 8.77
CA CYS A 271 -28.13 -20.34 9.80
C CYS A 271 -26.85 -19.75 10.42
N PHE A 272 -26.54 -18.48 10.14
CA PHE A 272 -25.46 -17.78 10.80
C PHE A 272 -25.90 -17.35 12.21
N ARG A 273 -24.98 -17.47 13.16
CA ARG A 273 -25.18 -16.97 14.51
C ARG A 273 -24.94 -15.46 14.55
N SER A 274 -25.31 -14.80 15.64
CA SER A 274 -25.10 -13.36 15.81
C SER A 274 -23.64 -12.91 15.71
N ASP A 275 -22.68 -13.81 15.92
CA ASP A 275 -21.24 -13.59 15.76
C ASP A 275 -20.71 -13.83 14.34
N GLY A 276 -21.56 -14.24 13.40
CA GLY A 276 -21.19 -14.58 12.03
C GLY A 276 -20.56 -15.97 11.86
N SER A 277 -20.57 -16.82 12.89
CA SER A 277 -20.14 -18.21 12.80
C SER A 277 -21.27 -19.16 12.37
N LEU A 278 -20.90 -20.28 11.76
CA LEU A 278 -21.79 -21.42 11.51
C LEU A 278 -21.51 -22.49 12.58
N ALA A 279 -22.55 -23.02 13.21
CA ALA A 279 -22.44 -24.16 14.10
C ALA A 279 -23.07 -25.40 13.46
N GLU A 280 -22.40 -26.54 13.59
CA GLU A 280 -22.92 -27.83 13.16
C GLU A 280 -23.60 -28.57 14.34
N MET A 281 -24.61 -29.36 14.03
CA MET A 281 -25.25 -30.31 14.93
C MET A 281 -25.30 -31.68 14.26
N GLU A 282 -24.84 -32.69 14.98
CA GLU A 282 -24.94 -34.09 14.57
C GLU A 282 -26.13 -34.77 15.26
N TYR A 283 -26.86 -35.63 14.54
CA TYR A 283 -27.95 -36.43 15.07
C TYR A 283 -28.03 -37.80 14.39
N ASP A 284 -28.60 -38.76 15.12
CA ASP A 284 -28.85 -40.11 14.59
C ASP A 284 -30.08 -40.09 13.67
N CYS A 285 -29.94 -40.67 12.48
CA CYS A 285 -30.97 -40.67 11.44
C CYS A 285 -31.07 -42.03 10.75
N THR A 286 -32.19 -42.29 10.08
CA THR A 286 -32.37 -43.48 9.23
C THR A 286 -31.65 -43.29 7.89
N LEU A 287 -31.45 -44.38 7.13
CA LEU A 287 -30.94 -44.30 5.76
C LEU A 287 -31.85 -43.47 4.83
N ALA A 288 -33.17 -43.51 5.07
CA ALA A 288 -34.13 -42.70 4.33
C ALA A 288 -33.93 -41.21 4.59
N ASP A 289 -33.84 -40.81 5.86
CA ASP A 289 -33.57 -39.42 6.26
C ASP A 289 -32.22 -38.93 5.72
N PHE A 290 -31.20 -39.78 5.77
CA PHE A 290 -29.88 -39.46 5.24
C PHE A 290 -29.91 -39.25 3.72
N THR A 291 -30.65 -40.08 2.99
CA THR A 291 -30.82 -39.93 1.54
C THR A 291 -31.56 -38.64 1.20
N GLU A 292 -32.61 -38.31 1.95
CA GLU A 292 -33.35 -37.05 1.79
C GLU A 292 -32.46 -35.84 2.11
N LEU A 293 -31.65 -35.92 3.16
CA LEU A 293 -30.68 -34.88 3.52
C LEU A 293 -29.67 -34.62 2.40
N VAL A 294 -29.09 -35.68 1.82
CA VAL A 294 -28.12 -35.55 0.72
C VAL A 294 -28.77 -34.99 -0.54
N LYS A 295 -29.98 -35.41 -0.88
CA LYS A 295 -30.75 -34.81 -1.99
C LYS A 295 -31.02 -33.31 -1.75
N GLY A 296 -31.26 -32.95 -0.48
CA GLY A 296 -31.42 -31.56 -0.06
C GLY A 296 -30.17 -30.69 -0.23
N TYR A 297 -28.96 -31.26 -0.22
CA TYR A 297 -27.72 -30.48 -0.37
C TYR A 297 -27.60 -29.80 -1.73
N SER A 298 -28.13 -30.38 -2.81
CA SER A 298 -28.13 -29.72 -4.11
C SER A 298 -28.84 -28.35 -4.04
N LYS A 299 -30.03 -28.31 -3.44
CA LYS A 299 -30.77 -27.05 -3.24
C LYS A 299 -30.06 -26.09 -2.28
N GLN A 300 -29.42 -26.61 -1.22
CA GLN A 300 -28.68 -25.77 -0.28
C GLN A 300 -27.44 -25.12 -0.92
N LEU A 301 -26.72 -25.87 -1.76
CA LEU A 301 -25.57 -25.38 -2.51
C LEU A 301 -25.99 -24.34 -3.56
N ASP A 302 -27.10 -24.57 -4.26
CA ASP A 302 -27.66 -23.61 -5.23
C ASP A 302 -27.96 -22.26 -4.56
N LEU A 303 -28.65 -22.28 -3.42
CA LEU A 303 -28.92 -21.07 -2.63
C LEU A 303 -27.65 -20.41 -2.08
N ALA A 304 -26.65 -21.21 -1.69
CA ALA A 304 -25.36 -20.68 -1.24
C ALA A 304 -24.59 -19.98 -2.38
N PHE A 305 -24.63 -20.54 -3.60
CA PHE A 305 -24.04 -19.90 -4.79
C PHE A 305 -24.81 -18.65 -5.19
N GLU A 306 -26.14 -18.66 -5.16
CA GLU A 306 -26.97 -17.47 -5.38
C GLU A 306 -26.62 -16.34 -4.39
N ARG A 307 -26.44 -16.69 -3.11
CA ARG A 307 -25.98 -15.73 -2.09
C ARG A 307 -24.61 -15.18 -2.42
N LEU A 308 -23.66 -16.04 -2.79
CA LEU A 308 -22.31 -15.60 -3.14
C LEU A 308 -22.33 -14.67 -4.35
N ASP A 309 -23.12 -14.99 -5.37
CA ASP A 309 -23.29 -14.19 -6.58
C ASP A 309 -23.95 -12.83 -6.30
N THR A 310 -24.84 -12.77 -5.31
CA THR A 310 -25.52 -11.53 -4.91
C THR A 310 -24.65 -10.65 -4.00
N VAL A 311 -23.93 -11.25 -3.04
CA VAL A 311 -23.14 -10.50 -2.05
C VAL A 311 -21.81 -10.03 -2.62
N THR A 312 -21.18 -10.79 -3.51
CA THR A 312 -19.90 -10.43 -4.15
C THR A 312 -19.94 -9.04 -4.81
N PRO A 313 -20.90 -8.70 -5.70
CA PRO A 313 -20.96 -7.38 -6.31
C PRO A 313 -21.23 -6.27 -5.28
N LEU A 314 -22.02 -6.52 -4.24
CA LEU A 314 -22.27 -5.53 -3.18
C LEU A 314 -20.99 -5.21 -2.39
N VAL A 315 -20.20 -6.23 -2.03
CA VAL A 315 -18.93 -6.04 -1.32
C VAL A 315 -17.90 -5.38 -2.25
N LEU A 316 -17.86 -5.76 -3.53
CA LEU A 316 -16.98 -5.12 -4.50
C LEU A 316 -17.35 -3.66 -4.75
N GLU A 317 -18.64 -3.33 -4.82
CA GLU A 317 -19.12 -1.95 -4.91
C GLU A 317 -18.72 -1.16 -3.67
N ASP A 318 -18.92 -1.71 -2.48
CA ASP A 318 -18.50 -1.10 -1.21
C ASP A 318 -16.98 -0.86 -1.16
N ILE A 319 -16.17 -1.80 -1.64
CA ILE A 319 -14.71 -1.63 -1.75
C ILE A 319 -14.39 -0.55 -2.79
N ALA A 320 -14.95 -0.65 -3.99
CA ALA A 320 -14.65 0.25 -5.10
C ALA A 320 -15.08 1.69 -4.83
N THR A 321 -16.14 1.90 -4.05
CA THR A 321 -16.64 3.23 -3.68
C THR A 321 -16.06 3.70 -2.35
N LYS A 322 -16.32 3.00 -1.24
CA LYS A 322 -15.94 3.48 0.10
C LYS A 322 -14.44 3.49 0.33
N MET A 323 -13.69 2.48 -0.14
CA MET A 323 -12.23 2.52 0.00
C MET A 323 -11.61 3.58 -0.92
N ARG A 324 -12.17 3.75 -2.13
CA ARG A 324 -11.74 4.81 -3.04
C ARG A 324 -11.99 6.18 -2.43
N ASP A 325 -13.18 6.44 -1.90
CA ASP A 325 -13.53 7.70 -1.24
C ASP A 325 -12.62 7.97 -0.03
N LEU A 326 -12.29 6.94 0.75
CA LEU A 326 -11.32 7.05 1.84
C LEU A 326 -9.93 7.42 1.35
N VAL A 327 -9.45 6.82 0.25
CA VAL A 327 -8.15 7.15 -0.34
C VAL A 327 -8.16 8.53 -0.96
N GLU A 328 -9.21 8.91 -1.68
CA GLU A 328 -9.40 10.24 -2.25
C GLU A 328 -9.36 11.29 -1.13
N THR A 329 -10.16 11.12 -0.08
CA THR A 329 -10.27 12.09 1.03
C THR A 329 -9.01 12.17 1.90
N ASN A 330 -8.38 11.02 2.23
CA ASN A 330 -7.29 10.99 3.21
C ASN A 330 -5.89 11.06 2.59
N VAL A 331 -5.74 10.70 1.31
CA VAL A 331 -4.45 10.66 0.63
C VAL A 331 -4.41 11.69 -0.48
N ILE A 332 -5.31 11.59 -1.46
CA ILE A 332 -5.25 12.42 -2.67
C ILE A 332 -5.51 13.88 -2.34
N ASP A 333 -6.59 14.17 -1.61
CA ASP A 333 -6.94 15.52 -1.17
C ASP A 333 -5.86 16.13 -0.27
N LYS A 334 -5.16 15.32 0.53
CA LYS A 334 -4.04 15.80 1.35
C LYS A 334 -2.82 16.14 0.50
N ILE A 335 -2.52 15.33 -0.51
CA ILE A 335 -1.44 15.61 -1.46
C ILE A 335 -1.76 16.88 -2.26
N VAL A 336 -2.99 17.02 -2.77
CA VAL A 336 -3.46 18.21 -3.48
C VAL A 336 -3.40 19.43 -2.56
N TRP A 337 -3.86 19.31 -1.32
CA TRP A 337 -3.79 20.40 -0.33
C TRP A 337 -2.36 20.84 -0.02
N ILE A 338 -1.41 19.90 0.12
CA ILE A 338 0.01 20.23 0.27
C ILE A 338 0.53 20.91 -1.00
N ALA A 339 0.22 20.34 -2.16
CA ALA A 339 0.67 20.86 -3.45
C ALA A 339 0.19 22.30 -3.69
N ASP A 340 -1.06 22.59 -3.32
CA ASP A 340 -1.68 23.91 -3.40
C ASP A 340 -1.19 24.85 -2.28
N GLY A 341 -0.75 24.29 -1.15
CA GLY A 341 -0.18 25.03 -0.02
C GLY A 341 1.25 25.52 -0.25
N VAL A 342 2.04 24.84 -1.10
CA VAL A 342 3.39 25.29 -1.50
C VAL A 342 3.27 26.40 -2.56
N THR A 343 2.90 27.59 -2.09
CA THR A 343 2.86 28.80 -2.91
C THR A 343 4.16 29.59 -2.77
N CYS A 344 4.47 30.39 -3.79
CA CYS A 344 5.60 31.31 -3.77
C CYS A 344 5.51 32.41 -2.68
N GLY A 345 4.36 32.61 -2.04
CA GLY A 345 4.09 33.76 -1.17
C GLY A 345 5.08 33.92 -0.01
N PHE A 346 5.56 32.79 0.55
CA PHE A 346 6.57 32.81 1.61
C PHE A 346 7.95 33.29 1.11
N MET A 347 8.36 32.88 -0.09
CA MET A 347 9.68 33.23 -0.64
C MET A 347 9.75 34.71 -0.99
N GLY A 348 8.73 35.24 -1.67
CA GLY A 348 8.67 36.66 -2.01
C GLY A 348 8.72 37.54 -0.76
N SER A 349 7.87 37.27 0.23
CA SER A 349 7.85 38.05 1.48
C SER A 349 9.18 37.99 2.24
N SER A 350 9.82 36.82 2.31
CA SER A 350 11.11 36.66 2.99
C SER A 350 12.24 37.36 2.25
N PHE A 351 12.25 37.30 0.92
CA PHE A 351 13.23 37.96 0.07
C PHE A 351 13.16 39.47 0.18
N PHE A 352 11.96 40.07 0.05
CA PHE A 352 11.81 41.51 0.18
C PHE A 352 12.19 42.01 1.57
N THR A 353 11.82 41.28 2.64
CA THR A 353 12.25 41.62 4.01
C THR A 353 13.78 41.59 4.15
N PHE A 354 14.43 40.61 3.51
CA PHE A 354 15.88 40.50 3.49
C PHE A 354 16.54 41.61 2.68
N VAL A 355 16.02 41.92 1.49
CA VAL A 355 16.49 43.02 0.62
C VAL A 355 16.32 44.36 1.33
N ASP A 356 15.17 44.62 1.96
CA ASP A 356 14.93 45.83 2.75
C ASP A 356 15.90 45.93 3.92
N GLY A 357 16.13 44.81 4.63
CA GLY A 357 17.10 44.72 5.72
C GLY A 357 18.53 45.01 5.27
N MET A 358 18.96 44.42 4.15
CA MET A 358 20.26 44.65 3.52
C MET A 358 20.41 46.09 3.04
N CYS A 359 19.39 46.66 2.41
CA CYS A 359 19.44 48.02 1.89
C CYS A 359 19.50 49.03 3.03
N PHE A 360 18.64 48.90 4.04
CA PHE A 360 18.59 49.82 5.15
C PHE A 360 19.87 49.77 6.01
N ARG A 361 20.30 48.57 6.41
CA ARG A 361 21.50 48.40 7.24
C ARG A 361 22.79 48.57 6.45
N GLY A 362 22.83 48.17 5.19
CA GLY A 362 23.98 48.30 4.32
C GLY A 362 24.36 49.76 4.08
N VAL A 363 23.38 50.62 3.76
CA VAL A 363 23.63 52.06 3.55
C VAL A 363 24.21 52.71 4.81
N PHE A 364 23.67 52.38 5.98
CA PHE A 364 24.19 52.89 7.25
C PHE A 364 25.62 52.36 7.53
N GLY A 365 25.86 51.07 7.27
CA GLY A 365 27.18 50.45 7.41
C GLY A 365 28.24 51.10 6.53
N PHE A 366 27.94 51.34 5.25
CA PHE A 366 28.85 52.04 4.34
C PHE A 366 29.10 53.49 4.77
N SER A 367 28.09 54.18 5.31
CA SER A 367 28.27 55.53 5.87
C SER A 367 29.19 55.52 7.10
N ALA A 368 29.04 54.53 8.00
CA ALA A 368 29.91 54.37 9.15
C ALA A 368 31.36 54.04 8.75
N ILE A 369 31.54 53.17 7.75
CA ILE A 369 32.87 52.87 7.18
C ILE A 369 33.50 54.14 6.59
N ALA A 370 32.75 54.92 5.80
CA ALA A 370 33.24 56.18 5.26
C ALA A 370 33.66 57.17 6.37
N ALA A 371 32.86 57.29 7.43
CA ALA A 371 33.21 58.10 8.59
C ALA A 371 34.48 57.60 9.30
N SER A 372 34.67 56.29 9.41
CA SER A 372 35.88 55.70 9.99
C SER A 372 37.14 55.99 9.16
N TYR A 373 37.04 56.00 7.83
CA TYR A 373 38.15 56.38 6.96
C TYR A 373 38.54 57.86 7.14
N VAL A 374 37.56 58.75 7.29
CA VAL A 374 37.82 60.17 7.60
C VAL A 374 38.50 60.32 8.96
N ALA A 375 38.02 59.61 9.98
CA ALA A 375 38.63 59.63 11.31
C ALA A 375 40.09 59.12 11.28
N CYS A 376 40.35 58.02 10.57
CA CYS A 376 41.70 57.52 10.35
C CYS A 376 42.60 58.56 9.65
N ALA A 377 42.10 59.26 8.63
CA ALA A 377 42.85 60.30 7.92
C ALA A 377 43.19 61.50 8.83
N VAL A 378 42.31 61.87 9.76
CA VAL A 378 42.58 62.94 10.73
C VAL A 378 43.61 62.49 11.77
N LEU A 379 43.50 61.25 12.27
CA LEU A 379 44.47 60.70 13.23
C LEU A 379 45.86 60.56 12.62
N THR A 380 45.97 60.13 11.37
CA THR A 380 47.27 60.08 10.68
C THR A 380 47.86 61.47 10.51
N LEU A 381 47.05 62.49 10.20
CA LEU A 381 47.49 63.88 10.13
C LEU A 381 48.02 64.38 11.49
N LEU A 382 47.32 64.09 12.59
CA LEU A 382 47.79 64.43 13.94
C LEU A 382 49.11 63.75 14.31
N LEU A 383 49.27 62.47 13.95
CA LEU A 383 50.54 61.75 14.16
C LEU A 383 51.70 62.40 13.39
N VAL A 384 51.47 62.85 12.16
CA VAL A 384 52.48 63.57 11.37
C VAL A 384 52.89 64.88 12.06
N ILE A 385 51.94 65.63 12.62
CA ILE A 385 52.22 66.87 13.37
C ILE A 385 53.03 66.57 14.64
N LEU A 386 52.66 65.56 15.42
CA LEU A 386 53.39 65.18 16.63
C LEU A 386 54.83 64.75 16.32
N GLN A 387 55.01 63.94 15.28
CA GLN A 387 56.34 63.53 14.82
C GLN A 387 57.20 64.75 14.43
N TYR A 388 56.59 65.76 13.79
CA TYR A 388 57.27 67.00 13.45
C TYR A 388 57.68 67.81 14.70
N LEU A 389 56.82 67.89 15.72
CA LEU A 389 57.13 68.58 16.97
C LEU A 389 58.26 67.90 17.74
N ILE A 390 58.24 66.56 17.84
CA ILE A 390 59.32 65.79 18.47
C ILE A 390 60.64 66.04 17.75
N TRP A 391 60.63 65.98 16.41
CA TRP A 391 61.80 66.29 15.60
C TRP A 391 62.32 67.70 15.87
N ARG A 392 61.43 68.70 15.93
CA ARG A 392 61.81 70.09 16.20
C ARG A 392 62.40 70.26 17.60
N PHE A 393 61.78 69.66 18.62
CA PHE A 393 62.26 69.70 20.00
C PHE A 393 63.64 69.04 20.15
N ALA A 394 63.85 67.90 19.50
CA ALA A 394 65.15 67.22 19.48
C ALA A 394 66.22 68.11 18.82
N LEU A 395 65.87 68.79 17.72
CA LEU A 395 66.78 69.70 17.02
C LEU A 395 67.13 70.93 17.87
N ASP A 396 66.15 71.56 18.51
CA ASP A 396 66.36 72.74 19.35
C ASP A 396 67.19 72.38 20.60
N THR A 397 66.94 71.22 21.20
CA THR A 397 67.77 70.70 22.31
C THR A 397 69.20 70.43 21.88
N TYR A 398 69.39 69.90 20.67
CA TYR A 398 70.72 69.67 20.12
C TYR A 398 71.48 70.99 19.90
N GLU A 399 70.83 72.01 19.33
CA GLU A 399 71.47 73.33 19.11
C GLU A 399 71.75 74.07 20.42
N LEU A 400 70.87 73.99 21.43
CA LEU A 400 71.12 74.56 22.76
C LEU A 400 72.36 73.92 23.42
N ASN A 401 72.42 72.58 23.44
CA ASN A 401 73.58 71.87 23.96
C ASN A 401 74.87 72.23 23.19
N LYS A 402 74.77 72.44 21.88
CA LYS A 402 75.93 72.83 21.06
C LYS A 402 76.44 74.24 21.42
N GLN A 403 75.56 75.17 21.80
CA GLN A 403 75.97 76.51 22.25
C GLN A 403 76.60 76.50 23.63
N ASP A 404 76.04 75.75 24.59
CA ASP A 404 76.61 75.63 25.94
C ASP A 404 78.01 75.00 25.91
N ASN A 405 78.23 74.05 25.00
CA ASN A 405 79.54 73.42 24.82
C ASN A 405 80.53 74.22 23.97
N ALA A 406 80.15 75.40 23.43
CA ALA A 406 81.05 76.27 22.69
C ALA A 406 81.90 77.19 23.61
N GLY A 407 81.57 77.31 24.91
CA GLY A 407 82.25 78.19 25.87
C GLY A 407 83.22 77.51 26.84
N THR A 408 83.18 76.19 26.99
CA THR A 408 84.06 75.44 27.89
C THR A 408 84.63 74.22 27.17
N PRO A 409 85.98 74.07 27.10
CA PRO A 409 86.57 72.85 26.56
C PRO A 409 86.13 71.67 27.41
N TYR A 410 85.53 70.67 26.75
CA TYR A 410 85.15 69.39 27.34
C TYR A 410 86.32 68.79 28.14
N THR A 411 86.30 68.97 29.47
CA THR A 411 87.00 68.08 30.39
C THR A 411 86.11 66.87 30.56
N GLY A 412 86.53 65.76 29.98
CA GLY A 412 85.77 64.51 29.93
C GLY A 412 85.24 64.08 31.29
N VAL A 413 83.94 63.82 31.34
CA VAL A 413 83.38 62.91 32.33
C VAL A 413 83.59 61.51 31.80
N THR A 414 84.63 60.86 32.30
CA THR A 414 84.82 59.42 32.24
C THR A 414 83.66 58.76 32.98
N VAL A 415 82.76 58.12 32.24
CA VAL A 415 81.86 57.11 32.80
C VAL A 415 82.69 55.85 33.02
N GLU A 416 83.23 55.74 34.23
CA GLU A 416 83.75 54.49 34.76
C GLU A 416 82.54 53.62 35.15
N GLY A 417 82.19 52.64 34.31
CA GLY A 417 81.09 51.72 34.65
C GLY A 417 80.49 50.92 33.50
N GLN A 418 81.27 49.94 33.03
CA GLN A 418 80.87 48.67 32.40
C GLN A 418 80.75 48.57 30.86
N PRO A 419 81.47 47.61 30.24
CA PRO A 419 81.30 47.20 28.86
C PRO A 419 80.05 46.32 28.71
N LEU A 420 79.11 46.74 27.87
CA LEU A 420 78.16 45.80 27.27
C LEU A 420 78.90 45.06 26.16
N THR A 421 79.41 43.89 26.51
CA THR A 421 79.90 42.88 25.58
C THR A 421 78.79 42.51 24.61
N ASN A 422 79.01 42.82 23.34
CA ASN A 422 78.38 42.13 22.22
C ASN A 422 78.63 40.63 22.38
N THR A 423 77.58 39.88 22.72
CA THR A 423 77.55 38.45 22.42
C THR A 423 76.57 38.30 21.26
N ALA A 424 77.15 38.25 20.06
CA ALA A 424 76.51 37.61 18.93
C ALA A 424 76.22 36.15 19.30
N LYS A 425 74.98 35.72 19.09
CA LYS A 425 74.62 34.34 18.82
C LYS A 425 73.73 34.35 17.59
N GLU A 426 74.18 33.53 16.65
CA GLU A 426 73.62 33.04 15.38
C GLU A 426 72.18 33.41 15.02
#